data_AF-A0A3B9ILU9-F1
#
_entry.id   AF-A0A3B9ILU9-F1
#
_cell.length_a   1.000
_cell.length_b   1.000
_cell.length_c   1.000
_cell.angle_alpha   90.00
_cell.angle_beta   90.00
_cell.angle_gamma   90.00
#
_symmetry.space_group_name_H-M   'P 1'
#
loop_
_entity.id
_entity.type
_entity.pdbx_description
1 polymer ?
#
loop_
_entity_poly.entity_id
_entity_poly.type
_entity_poly.pdbx_seq_one_letter_code
_entity_poly.pdbx_strand_id
1 'polypeptide(L)'
;PYGWGTGGIQVTAAVLGRDDVLKVIDQGADDTTNAVSIRRFFARTAGVATTERTREATIIQTRHRVPEARLTEDQILVYQVPIPEPLRWLEPRETETRRMHALAEYGAMHVKLYEDIARHGRIATTYDYPVMVAGRHLARPSPIPKFDNPKLDDAPFLQLFGAGREKRIYAIPPHTTVRSLDFEDHPFDVEGWDRPCALCGATDSYLDEVIVDDRGGRIFVCSDTDHCTSRREAGHEGPGMDAPFHPGEEGAR
;
A
#
# COMPACT_ATOMS: atom_id res chain seq x y z
N PRO A 1 -20.12 -0.33 0.39
CA PRO A 1 -20.49 -1.70 -0.03
C PRO A 1 -19.40 -2.71 0.36
N TYR A 2 -19.70 -4.01 0.43
CA TYR A 2 -18.63 -5.02 0.57
C TYR A 2 -17.61 -4.86 -0.58
N GLY A 3 -16.31 -4.93 -0.26
CA GLY A 3 -15.23 -4.65 -1.20
C GLY A 3 -14.68 -3.21 -1.17
N TRP A 4 -15.36 -2.28 -0.50
CA TRP A 4 -14.94 -0.87 -0.36
C TRP A 4 -14.33 -0.61 1.04
N GLY A 5 -13.38 -1.44 1.46
CA GLY A 5 -12.65 -1.19 2.71
C GLY A 5 -13.38 -1.47 4.03
N THR A 6 -14.51 -2.18 4.01
CA THR A 6 -15.33 -2.41 5.23
C THR A 6 -14.57 -3.08 6.37
N GLY A 7 -13.59 -3.94 6.08
CA GLY A 7 -12.74 -4.54 7.11
C GLY A 7 -11.85 -3.51 7.80
N GLY A 8 -11.17 -2.65 7.03
CA GLY A 8 -10.39 -1.55 7.58
C GLY A 8 -11.26 -0.60 8.40
N ILE A 9 -12.46 -0.24 7.92
CA ILE A 9 -13.40 0.61 8.69
C ILE A 9 -13.75 -0.03 10.03
N GLN A 10 -14.04 -1.34 10.08
CA GLN A 10 -14.38 -2.03 11.33
C GLN A 10 -13.19 -2.09 12.29
N VAL A 11 -11.98 -2.34 11.78
CA VAL A 11 -10.76 -2.36 12.60
C VAL A 11 -10.48 -0.97 13.14
N THR A 12 -10.47 0.07 12.30
CA THR A 12 -10.29 1.46 12.73
C THR A 12 -11.32 1.84 13.79
N ALA A 13 -12.61 1.55 13.58
CA ALA A 13 -13.65 1.84 14.57
C ALA A 13 -13.45 1.12 15.91
N ALA A 14 -12.77 -0.03 15.93
CA ALA A 14 -12.50 -0.79 17.15
C ALA A 14 -11.29 -0.29 17.94
N VAL A 15 -10.33 0.36 17.28
CA VAL A 15 -9.10 0.87 17.93
C VAL A 15 -9.10 2.39 18.13
N LEU A 16 -9.98 3.12 17.46
CA LEU A 16 -10.06 4.58 17.52
C LEU A 16 -10.59 5.08 18.88
N GLY A 17 -9.80 5.90 19.54
CA GLY A 17 -10.12 6.69 20.73
C GLY A 17 -10.55 8.12 20.40
N ARG A 18 -10.94 8.87 21.44
CA ARG A 18 -11.44 10.26 21.29
C ARG A 18 -10.35 11.27 20.96
N ASP A 19 -9.13 11.02 21.45
CA ASP A 19 -7.98 11.90 21.30
C ASP A 19 -7.11 11.54 20.09
N ASP A 20 -7.52 10.52 19.32
CA ASP A 20 -6.81 10.11 18.12
C ASP A 20 -6.95 11.11 16.97
N VAL A 21 -5.90 11.17 16.16
CA VAL A 21 -5.87 11.92 14.91
C VAL A 21 -5.84 10.92 13.75
N LEU A 22 -6.91 10.88 12.98
CA LEU A 22 -7.08 9.91 11.89
C LEU A 22 -6.60 10.47 10.55
N LYS A 23 -5.66 9.77 9.91
CA LYS A 23 -5.35 9.93 8.48
C LYS A 23 -5.96 8.76 7.70
N VAL A 24 -6.49 9.05 6.51
CA VAL A 24 -7.04 8.02 5.61
C VAL A 24 -6.53 8.24 4.21
N ILE A 25 -5.91 7.22 3.63
CA ILE A 25 -5.35 7.25 2.27
C ILE A 25 -5.85 6.08 1.42
N ASP A 26 -5.97 6.31 0.12
CA ASP A 26 -6.20 5.27 -0.91
C ASP A 26 -5.27 5.59 -2.09
N GLN A 27 -4.55 4.60 -2.60
CA GLN A 27 -3.47 4.80 -3.59
C GLN A 27 -2.41 5.82 -3.13
N GLY A 28 -2.19 5.97 -1.82
CA GLY A 28 -1.22 6.93 -1.26
C GLY A 28 -1.75 8.36 -1.11
N ALA A 29 -2.95 8.65 -1.62
CA ALA A 29 -3.53 9.98 -1.61
C ALA A 29 -4.73 10.13 -0.66
N ASP A 30 -4.81 11.28 -0.01
CA ASP A 30 -5.85 11.65 0.96
C ASP A 30 -7.17 12.12 0.29
N ASP A 31 -7.10 12.57 -0.96
CA ASP A 31 -8.18 13.25 -1.69
C ASP A 31 -8.98 12.33 -2.62
N THR A 32 -8.59 11.05 -2.69
CA THR A 32 -9.37 10.05 -3.43
C THR A 32 -10.78 9.90 -2.87
N THR A 33 -11.73 9.58 -3.74
CA THR A 33 -13.17 9.47 -3.39
C THR A 33 -13.42 8.56 -2.18
N ASN A 34 -12.72 7.43 -2.11
CA ASN A 34 -12.87 6.47 -1.03
C ASN A 34 -12.23 6.97 0.28
N ALA A 35 -11.02 7.54 0.23
CA ALA A 35 -10.35 8.10 1.40
C ALA A 35 -11.17 9.24 2.03
N VAL A 36 -11.63 10.18 1.20
CA VAL A 36 -12.48 11.30 1.63
C VAL A 36 -13.78 10.80 2.25
N SER A 37 -14.42 9.80 1.64
CA SER A 37 -15.67 9.23 2.16
C SER A 37 -15.47 8.59 3.55
N ILE A 38 -14.40 7.84 3.74
CA ILE A 38 -14.10 7.16 5.02
C ILE A 38 -13.70 8.17 6.09
N ARG A 39 -12.81 9.12 5.76
CA ARG A 39 -12.39 10.19 6.67
C ARG A 39 -13.58 11.01 7.16
N ARG A 40 -14.46 11.46 6.25
CA ARG A 40 -15.70 12.18 6.58
C ARG A 40 -16.67 11.34 7.40
N PHE A 41 -16.74 10.03 7.15
CA PHE A 41 -17.56 9.13 7.94
C PHE A 41 -17.12 9.16 9.42
N PHE A 42 -15.84 8.95 9.71
CA PHE A 42 -15.32 8.97 11.09
C PHE A 42 -15.37 10.34 11.73
N ALA A 43 -15.03 11.41 10.99
CA ALA A 43 -15.16 12.78 11.50
C ALA A 43 -16.60 13.08 11.94
N ARG A 44 -17.61 12.60 11.19
CA ARG A 44 -19.01 12.81 11.51
C ARG A 44 -19.53 11.90 12.62
N THR A 45 -19.12 10.64 12.68
CA THR A 45 -19.70 9.65 13.61
C THR A 45 -18.96 9.54 14.93
N ALA A 46 -17.63 9.73 14.92
CA ALA A 46 -16.78 9.63 16.10
C ALA A 46 -16.31 11.00 16.61
N GLY A 47 -16.40 12.07 15.79
CA GLY A 47 -15.97 13.41 16.17
C GLY A 47 -14.46 13.54 16.38
N VAL A 48 -13.67 12.64 15.79
CA VAL A 48 -12.21 12.63 15.91
C VAL A 48 -11.55 13.69 15.03
N ALA A 49 -10.36 14.14 15.44
CA ALA A 49 -9.52 14.97 14.60
C ALA A 49 -9.03 14.17 13.38
N THR A 50 -8.82 14.87 12.27
CA THR A 50 -8.29 14.25 11.04
C THR A 50 -7.16 15.08 10.49
N THR A 51 -6.17 14.44 9.88
CA THR A 51 -5.03 15.11 9.24
C THR A 51 -4.72 14.46 7.89
N GLU A 52 -4.03 15.22 7.04
CA GLU A 52 -3.41 14.73 5.81
C GLU A 52 -1.89 14.56 6.00
N ARG A 53 -1.35 14.94 7.17
CA ARG A 53 0.08 14.81 7.50
C ARG A 53 0.34 13.49 8.21
N THR A 54 1.17 12.64 7.63
CA THR A 54 1.50 11.32 8.18
C THR A 54 2.08 11.40 9.59
N ARG A 55 2.90 12.42 9.86
CA ARG A 55 3.56 12.60 11.16
C ARG A 55 2.63 13.09 12.28
N GLU A 56 1.44 13.58 11.95
CA GLU A 56 0.46 14.07 12.93
C GLU A 56 -0.60 13.02 13.26
N ALA A 57 -0.70 11.95 12.46
CA ALA A 57 -1.69 10.91 12.65
C ALA A 57 -1.28 9.95 13.77
N THR A 58 -2.22 9.53 14.61
CA THR A 58 -2.03 8.40 15.53
C THR A 58 -2.54 7.10 14.91
N ILE A 59 -3.57 7.19 14.06
CA ILE A 59 -4.09 6.06 13.28
C ILE A 59 -4.12 6.43 11.81
N ILE A 60 -3.56 5.56 10.97
CA ILE A 60 -3.56 5.70 9.52
C ILE A 60 -4.34 4.53 8.95
N GLN A 61 -5.47 4.79 8.31
CA GLN A 61 -6.19 3.78 7.54
C GLN A 61 -5.78 3.86 6.07
N THR A 62 -5.24 2.79 5.52
CA THR A 62 -4.67 2.76 4.17
C THR A 62 -5.31 1.72 3.25
N ARG A 63 -5.36 2.06 1.97
CA ARG A 63 -5.58 1.12 0.87
C ARG A 63 -4.44 1.25 -0.15
N HIS A 64 -3.73 0.14 -0.34
CA HIS A 64 -2.69 -0.08 -1.37
C HIS A 64 -1.36 0.66 -1.20
N ARG A 65 -1.13 1.41 -0.12
CA ARG A 65 0.18 2.07 0.10
C ARG A 65 0.61 2.04 1.56
N VAL A 66 1.91 2.03 1.79
CA VAL A 66 2.52 2.42 3.07
C VAL A 66 3.17 3.80 2.88
N PRO A 67 2.90 4.78 3.75
CA PRO A 67 3.49 6.12 3.63
C PRO A 67 5.02 6.08 3.46
N GLU A 68 5.57 7.06 2.75
CA GLU A 68 7.03 7.21 2.60
C GLU A 68 7.66 7.75 3.88
N ALA A 69 6.92 8.55 4.65
CA ALA A 69 7.37 9.01 5.95
C ALA A 69 7.49 7.83 6.93
N ARG A 70 8.63 7.77 7.65
CA ARG A 70 8.85 6.79 8.72
C ARG A 70 7.79 6.96 9.81
N LEU A 71 7.11 5.87 10.12
CA LEU A 71 6.13 5.82 11.21
C LEU A 71 6.81 5.51 12.56
N THR A 72 6.15 5.84 13.66
CA THR A 72 6.66 5.69 15.03
C THR A 72 5.86 4.66 15.84
N GLU A 73 6.35 4.32 17.05
CA GLU A 73 5.71 3.35 17.96
C GLU A 73 4.30 3.76 18.42
N ASP A 74 4.00 5.06 18.42
CA ASP A 74 2.69 5.60 18.79
C ASP A 74 1.65 5.49 17.66
N GLN A 75 2.05 5.03 16.48
CA GLN A 75 1.18 4.97 15.30
C GLN A 75 0.65 3.56 15.04
N ILE A 76 -0.60 3.48 14.56
CA ILE A 76 -1.24 2.25 14.09
C ILE A 76 -1.56 2.39 12.61
N LEU A 77 -1.08 1.45 11.79
CA LEU A 77 -1.40 1.37 10.37
C LEU A 77 -2.44 0.28 10.11
N VAL A 78 -3.62 0.68 9.62
CA VAL A 78 -4.77 -0.20 9.36
C VAL A 78 -4.97 -0.40 7.86
N TYR A 79 -4.70 -1.62 7.38
CA TYR A 79 -4.78 -2.01 5.98
C TYR A 79 -6.18 -2.51 5.58
N GLN A 80 -6.68 -2.01 4.45
CA GLN A 80 -7.85 -2.56 3.78
C GLN A 80 -7.48 -3.78 2.93
N VAL A 81 -8.03 -4.95 3.26
CA VAL A 81 -7.68 -6.22 2.61
C VAL A 81 -8.87 -6.80 1.82
N PRO A 82 -8.76 -6.99 0.50
CA PRO A 82 -9.83 -7.60 -0.29
C PRO A 82 -9.84 -9.13 -0.19
N ILE A 83 -8.65 -9.76 -0.19
CA ILE A 83 -8.43 -11.20 -0.09
C ILE A 83 -7.32 -11.41 0.94
N PRO A 84 -7.58 -12.02 2.11
CA PRO A 84 -6.58 -12.19 3.16
C PRO A 84 -5.70 -13.44 2.99
N GLU A 85 -6.17 -14.40 2.19
CA GLU A 85 -5.56 -15.73 2.05
C GLU A 85 -4.45 -15.71 0.97
N PRO A 86 -3.15 -15.84 1.32
CA PRO A 86 -2.04 -15.85 0.35
C PRO A 86 -2.13 -17.01 -0.65
N LEU A 87 -2.69 -18.15 -0.26
CA LEU A 87 -2.77 -19.33 -1.10
C LEU A 87 -4.02 -19.35 -2.00
N ARG A 88 -4.88 -18.32 -1.94
CA ARG A 88 -6.23 -18.34 -2.56
C ARG A 88 -6.23 -18.67 -4.04
N TRP A 89 -5.20 -18.24 -4.77
CA TRP A 89 -5.07 -18.47 -6.20
C TRP A 89 -4.51 -19.86 -6.55
N LEU A 90 -3.89 -20.54 -5.60
CA LEU A 90 -3.39 -21.92 -5.72
C LEU A 90 -4.44 -22.93 -5.25
N GLU A 91 -5.12 -22.61 -4.16
CA GLU A 91 -6.17 -23.42 -3.57
C GLU A 91 -7.37 -22.52 -3.19
N PRO A 92 -8.49 -22.62 -3.92
CA PRO A 92 -9.65 -21.77 -3.66
C PRO A 92 -10.41 -22.13 -2.37
N ARG A 93 -10.24 -23.34 -1.81
CA ARG A 93 -10.99 -23.84 -0.65
C ARG A 93 -10.33 -23.44 0.65
N GLU A 94 -11.06 -22.66 1.45
CA GLU A 94 -10.63 -22.26 2.81
C GLU A 94 -10.33 -23.45 3.74
N THR A 95 -11.04 -24.58 3.59
CA THR A 95 -10.78 -25.77 4.42
C THR A 95 -9.37 -26.31 4.20
N GLU A 96 -8.90 -26.30 2.95
CA GLU A 96 -7.59 -26.77 2.57
C GLU A 96 -6.51 -25.75 2.94
N THR A 97 -6.70 -24.46 2.63
CA THR A 97 -5.69 -23.43 2.96
C THR A 97 -5.49 -23.30 4.47
N ARG A 98 -6.55 -23.47 5.29
CA ARG A 98 -6.41 -23.55 6.75
C ARG A 98 -5.56 -24.73 7.20
N ARG A 99 -5.71 -25.89 6.57
CA ARG A 99 -4.87 -27.06 6.85
C ARG A 99 -3.42 -26.81 6.46
N MET A 100 -3.19 -26.24 5.28
CA MET A 100 -1.84 -25.86 4.83
C MET A 100 -1.20 -24.88 5.81
N HIS A 101 -1.93 -23.84 6.24
CA HIS A 101 -1.47 -22.92 7.28
C HIS A 101 -1.22 -23.60 8.62
N ALA A 102 -2.02 -24.59 9.03
CA ALA A 102 -1.82 -25.32 10.29
C ALA A 102 -0.53 -26.16 10.26
N LEU A 103 -0.23 -26.77 9.10
CA LEU A 103 0.92 -27.65 8.88
C LEU A 103 2.16 -26.92 8.34
N ALA A 104 2.06 -25.62 8.07
CA ALA A 104 3.10 -24.81 7.41
C ALA A 104 3.51 -25.34 6.02
N GLU A 105 2.56 -25.87 5.26
CA GLU A 105 2.77 -26.43 3.92
C GLU A 105 2.73 -25.33 2.84
N TYR A 106 3.81 -24.52 2.75
CA TYR A 106 3.91 -23.40 1.80
C TYR A 106 4.71 -23.69 0.53
N GLY A 107 5.05 -24.96 0.28
CA GLY A 107 5.82 -25.36 -0.91
C GLY A 107 5.16 -24.94 -2.23
N ALA A 108 3.83 -25.01 -2.30
CA ALA A 108 3.06 -24.60 -3.48
C ALA A 108 3.27 -23.13 -3.86
N MET A 109 3.47 -22.24 -2.87
CA MET A 109 3.76 -20.82 -3.15
C MET A 109 5.14 -20.65 -3.78
N HIS A 110 6.15 -21.39 -3.30
CA HIS A 110 7.48 -21.36 -3.92
C HIS A 110 7.43 -21.89 -5.36
N VAL A 111 6.69 -22.99 -5.61
CA VAL A 111 6.50 -23.50 -6.98
C VAL A 111 5.90 -22.43 -7.88
N LYS A 112 4.85 -21.73 -7.43
CA LYS A 112 4.22 -20.63 -8.18
C LYS A 112 5.22 -19.53 -8.55
N LEU A 113 6.01 -19.07 -7.57
CA LEU A 113 6.98 -17.99 -7.82
C LEU A 113 8.07 -18.45 -8.81
N TYR A 114 8.48 -19.70 -8.73
CA TYR A 114 9.46 -20.28 -9.66
C TYR A 114 8.89 -20.47 -11.08
N GLU A 115 7.60 -20.79 -11.21
CA GLU A 115 6.92 -20.83 -12.51
C GLU A 115 6.91 -19.46 -13.20
N ASP A 116 6.74 -18.37 -12.45
CA ASP A 116 6.85 -17.01 -13.01
C ASP A 116 8.26 -16.75 -13.54
N ILE A 117 9.29 -17.12 -12.77
CA ILE A 117 10.70 -16.99 -13.17
C ILE A 117 10.97 -17.79 -14.44
N ALA A 118 10.55 -19.06 -14.49
CA ALA A 118 10.77 -19.93 -15.65
C ALA A 118 10.09 -19.40 -16.93
N ARG A 119 8.94 -18.73 -16.80
CA ARG A 119 8.18 -18.19 -17.95
C ARG A 119 8.62 -16.79 -18.38
N HIS A 120 9.03 -15.95 -17.43
CA HIS A 120 9.21 -14.50 -17.66
C HIS A 120 10.62 -13.99 -17.33
N GLY A 121 11.50 -14.85 -16.81
CA GLY A 121 12.84 -14.49 -16.32
C GLY A 121 12.82 -13.66 -15.03
N ARG A 122 11.64 -13.42 -14.45
CA ARG A 122 11.41 -12.66 -13.22
C ARG A 122 10.08 -13.06 -12.59
N ILE A 123 9.92 -12.77 -11.32
CA ILE A 123 8.63 -12.95 -10.64
C ILE A 123 7.64 -11.91 -11.18
N ALA A 124 6.45 -12.36 -11.59
CA ALA A 124 5.45 -11.51 -12.25
C ALA A 124 4.59 -10.70 -11.25
N THR A 125 4.59 -11.11 -9.97
CA THR A 125 3.86 -10.43 -8.90
C THR A 125 4.46 -9.05 -8.59
N THR A 126 3.74 -7.96 -8.86
CA THR A 126 4.18 -6.56 -8.59
C THR A 126 3.51 -5.93 -7.37
N TYR A 127 2.41 -6.50 -6.88
CA TYR A 127 1.70 -6.05 -5.68
C TYR A 127 1.14 -7.25 -4.92
N ASP A 128 0.76 -7.03 -3.65
CA ASP A 128 0.26 -8.09 -2.75
C ASP A 128 1.23 -9.27 -2.67
N TYR A 129 2.53 -8.94 -2.66
CA TYR A 129 3.61 -9.89 -2.76
C TYR A 129 3.76 -10.66 -1.45
N PRO A 130 3.75 -12.01 -1.47
CA PRO A 130 3.69 -12.82 -0.26
C PRO A 130 4.91 -12.62 0.64
N VAL A 131 4.65 -12.51 1.94
CA VAL A 131 5.68 -12.36 2.98
C VAL A 131 5.61 -13.50 4.00
N MET A 132 6.75 -13.87 4.56
CA MET A 132 6.88 -14.72 5.73
C MET A 132 6.99 -13.86 6.99
N VAL A 133 5.99 -13.93 7.85
CA VAL A 133 5.92 -13.20 9.12
C VAL A 133 6.42 -14.07 10.26
N ALA A 134 7.32 -13.53 11.08
CA ALA A 134 7.92 -14.19 12.24
C ALA A 134 8.53 -15.57 11.92
N GLY A 135 9.05 -15.73 10.70
CA GLY A 135 9.61 -17.00 10.21
C GLY A 135 8.63 -18.18 10.15
N ARG A 136 7.31 -17.91 10.26
CA ARG A 136 6.29 -18.96 10.38
C ARG A 136 5.13 -18.74 9.42
N HIS A 137 4.44 -17.62 9.50
CA HIS A 137 3.18 -17.46 8.79
C HIS A 137 3.41 -16.82 7.42
N LEU A 138 3.10 -17.56 6.35
CA LEU A 138 2.88 -16.96 5.05
C LEU A 138 1.68 -16.00 5.17
N ALA A 139 1.84 -14.76 4.73
CA ALA A 139 0.82 -13.73 4.83
C ALA A 139 0.79 -12.87 3.56
N ARG A 140 -0.38 -12.26 3.33
CA ARG A 140 -0.55 -11.19 2.34
C ARG A 140 -0.38 -9.84 3.02
N PRO A 141 0.47 -8.95 2.53
CA PRO A 141 0.63 -7.61 3.09
C PRO A 141 -0.46 -6.62 2.63
N SER A 142 -1.63 -7.12 2.19
CA SER A 142 -2.64 -6.38 1.41
C SER A 142 -2.13 -6.00 0.01
N PRO A 143 -2.96 -5.41 -0.88
CA PRO A 143 -2.53 -5.02 -2.23
C PRO A 143 -1.62 -3.79 -2.27
N ILE A 144 -0.64 -3.70 -1.36
CA ILE A 144 0.47 -2.75 -1.48
C ILE A 144 1.41 -3.19 -2.59
N PRO A 145 2.09 -2.27 -3.29
CA PRO A 145 3.14 -2.63 -4.22
C PRO A 145 4.27 -3.37 -3.49
N LYS A 146 4.99 -4.26 -4.17
CA LYS A 146 6.14 -4.95 -3.57
C LYS A 146 7.20 -3.95 -3.08
N PHE A 147 7.29 -2.77 -3.70
CA PHE A 147 8.05 -1.61 -3.22
C PHE A 147 7.84 -1.29 -1.73
N ASP A 148 6.62 -1.47 -1.20
CA ASP A 148 6.30 -1.15 0.19
C ASP A 148 6.60 -2.31 1.16
N ASN A 149 6.82 -3.54 0.69
CA ASN A 149 7.10 -4.71 1.56
C ASN A 149 8.28 -4.51 2.53
N PRO A 150 9.43 -3.91 2.13
CA PRO A 150 10.54 -3.67 3.06
C PRO A 150 10.16 -2.78 4.25
N LYS A 151 9.13 -1.94 4.13
CA LYS A 151 8.67 -1.06 5.22
C LYS A 151 7.93 -1.81 6.33
N LEU A 152 7.59 -3.08 6.12
CA LEU A 152 6.86 -3.92 7.08
C LEU A 152 7.80 -4.65 8.06
N ASP A 153 9.06 -4.86 7.66
CA ASP A 153 10.07 -5.59 8.44
C ASP A 153 10.62 -4.74 9.58
N ASP A 154 10.68 -5.33 10.78
CA ASP A 154 11.19 -4.68 11.99
C ASP A 154 10.63 -3.26 12.21
N ALA A 155 9.37 -3.06 11.78
CA ALA A 155 8.68 -1.79 11.87
C ALA A 155 8.35 -1.46 13.34
N PRO A 156 8.52 -0.21 13.80
CA PRO A 156 8.23 0.16 15.20
C PRO A 156 6.73 0.29 15.49
N PHE A 157 5.87 0.28 14.47
CA PHE A 157 4.44 0.54 14.57
C PHE A 157 3.59 -0.73 14.47
N LEU A 158 2.38 -0.69 15.01
CA LEU A 158 1.42 -1.79 14.92
C LEU A 158 0.76 -1.81 13.54
N GLN A 159 0.71 -2.99 12.92
CA GLN A 159 0.09 -3.20 11.62
C GLN A 159 -1.14 -4.09 11.76
N LEU A 160 -2.32 -3.57 11.39
CA LEU A 160 -3.59 -4.29 11.49
C LEU A 160 -4.23 -4.45 10.11
N PHE A 161 -4.67 -5.66 9.77
CA PHE A 161 -5.19 -5.98 8.46
C PHE A 161 -6.64 -6.42 8.54
N GLY A 162 -7.54 -5.70 7.87
CA GLY A 162 -8.99 -5.93 7.94
C GLY A 162 -9.59 -6.39 6.62
N ALA A 163 -10.03 -7.66 6.56
CA ALA A 163 -10.75 -8.23 5.42
C ALA A 163 -12.23 -8.46 5.74
N GLY A 164 -13.05 -7.43 5.60
CA GLY A 164 -14.44 -7.44 6.08
C GLY A 164 -15.36 -8.41 5.33
N ARG A 165 -15.20 -8.53 4.00
CA ARG A 165 -15.99 -9.48 3.18
C ARG A 165 -15.63 -10.94 3.52
N GLU A 166 -14.33 -11.20 3.73
CA GLU A 166 -13.78 -12.53 4.00
C GLU A 166 -13.80 -12.89 5.50
N LYS A 167 -14.22 -11.95 6.36
CA LYS A 167 -14.32 -12.10 7.82
C LYS A 167 -13.01 -12.54 8.45
N ARG A 168 -11.90 -11.86 8.12
CA ARG A 168 -10.57 -12.10 8.71
C ARG A 168 -9.97 -10.79 9.20
N ILE A 169 -9.27 -10.90 10.33
CA ILE A 169 -8.39 -9.88 10.88
C ILE A 169 -7.08 -10.59 11.18
N TYR A 170 -5.96 -9.95 10.86
CA TYR A 170 -4.63 -10.39 11.25
C TYR A 170 -3.76 -9.17 11.55
N ALA A 171 -2.62 -9.40 12.17
CA ALA A 171 -1.73 -8.33 12.62
C ALA A 171 -0.27 -8.72 12.47
N ILE A 172 0.58 -7.71 12.31
CA ILE A 172 2.02 -7.80 12.46
C ILE A 172 2.38 -6.87 13.63
N PRO A 173 2.80 -7.41 14.79
CA PRO A 173 3.24 -6.60 15.91
C PRO A 173 4.49 -5.76 15.56
N PRO A 174 4.75 -4.67 16.30
CA PRO A 174 6.03 -3.97 16.22
C PRO A 174 7.22 -4.92 16.35
N HIS A 175 8.34 -4.58 15.69
CA HIS A 175 9.60 -5.32 15.74
C HIS A 175 9.48 -6.80 15.37
N THR A 176 8.58 -7.10 14.43
CA THR A 176 8.40 -8.46 13.89
C THR A 176 9.17 -8.59 12.58
N THR A 177 9.88 -9.70 12.42
CA THR A 177 10.53 -10.02 11.15
C THR A 177 9.49 -10.30 10.07
N VAL A 178 9.62 -9.62 8.93
CA VAL A 178 8.79 -9.79 7.74
C VAL A 178 9.71 -9.90 6.54
N ARG A 179 9.73 -11.06 5.88
CA ARG A 179 10.57 -11.30 4.69
C ARG A 179 9.69 -11.58 3.49
N SER A 180 9.85 -10.82 2.40
CA SER A 180 9.29 -11.21 1.11
C SER A 180 9.85 -12.57 0.70
N LEU A 181 9.01 -13.44 0.15
CA LEU A 181 9.49 -14.71 -0.40
C LEU A 181 10.39 -14.46 -1.62
N ASP A 182 11.55 -15.08 -1.67
CA ASP A 182 12.47 -15.03 -2.80
C ASP A 182 13.25 -16.34 -2.92
N PHE A 183 14.26 -16.36 -3.80
CA PHE A 183 15.18 -17.47 -3.96
C PHE A 183 16.61 -16.96 -3.90
N GLU A 184 17.56 -17.80 -3.51
CA GLU A 184 18.99 -17.42 -3.46
C GLU A 184 19.51 -16.93 -4.82
N ASP A 185 19.01 -17.52 -5.92
CA ASP A 185 19.37 -17.16 -7.29
C ASP A 185 18.48 -16.04 -7.89
N HIS A 186 17.38 -15.68 -7.22
CA HIS A 186 16.44 -14.64 -7.62
C HIS A 186 15.99 -13.85 -6.38
N PRO A 187 16.85 -12.99 -5.82
CA PRO A 187 16.55 -12.23 -4.61
C PRO A 187 15.38 -11.26 -4.84
N PHE A 188 14.68 -10.92 -3.75
CA PHE A 188 13.62 -9.93 -3.80
C PHE A 188 14.16 -8.57 -4.26
N ASP A 189 13.46 -7.97 -5.22
CA ASP A 189 13.77 -6.64 -5.76
C ASP A 189 12.50 -5.79 -5.84
N VAL A 190 12.63 -4.48 -5.69
CA VAL A 190 11.54 -3.51 -5.71
C VAL A 190 11.49 -2.78 -7.06
N GLU A 191 10.36 -2.17 -7.39
CA GLU A 191 10.28 -1.29 -8.55
C GLU A 191 11.23 -0.08 -8.41
N GLY A 192 11.83 0.30 -9.52
CA GLY A 192 12.57 1.55 -9.68
C GLY A 192 12.07 2.32 -10.89
N TRP A 193 12.33 3.64 -10.89
CA TRP A 193 11.97 4.53 -11.99
C TRP A 193 13.22 5.22 -12.52
N ASP A 194 13.33 5.35 -13.84
CA ASP A 194 14.43 6.09 -14.49
C ASP A 194 14.29 7.62 -14.34
N ARG A 195 13.18 8.08 -13.75
CA ARG A 195 12.82 9.49 -13.63
C ARG A 195 12.41 9.80 -12.19
N PRO A 196 12.81 10.97 -11.65
CA PRO A 196 12.29 11.44 -10.37
C PRO A 196 10.83 11.87 -10.49
N CYS A 197 10.17 12.09 -9.35
CA CYS A 197 8.90 12.77 -9.29
C CYS A 197 8.98 14.14 -9.99
N ALA A 198 8.10 14.37 -10.97
CA ALA A 198 8.01 15.59 -11.75
C ALA A 198 7.71 16.84 -10.90
N LEU A 199 7.11 16.68 -9.71
CA LEU A 199 6.70 17.79 -8.85
C LEU A 199 7.74 18.16 -7.79
N CYS A 200 8.33 17.17 -7.11
CA CYS A 200 9.21 17.39 -5.94
C CYS A 200 10.61 16.78 -6.08
N GLY A 201 10.92 16.17 -7.23
CA GLY A 201 12.23 15.61 -7.52
C GLY A 201 12.60 14.35 -6.74
N ALA A 202 11.68 13.72 -6.00
CA ALA A 202 11.96 12.49 -5.25
C ALA A 202 12.33 11.32 -6.17
N THR A 203 13.37 10.58 -5.79
CA THR A 203 13.84 9.35 -6.47
C THR A 203 13.67 8.11 -5.59
N ASP A 204 13.18 8.30 -4.37
CA ASP A 204 13.07 7.32 -3.29
C ASP A 204 11.61 7.03 -2.90
N SER A 205 10.66 7.43 -3.74
CA SER A 205 9.22 7.26 -3.54
C SER A 205 8.59 6.40 -4.63
N TYR A 206 7.50 5.70 -4.31
CA TYR A 206 6.68 5.06 -5.34
C TYR A 206 6.02 6.11 -6.24
N LEU A 207 6.17 5.98 -7.57
CA LEU A 207 5.64 6.95 -8.53
C LEU A 207 4.41 6.42 -9.29
N ASP A 208 3.37 7.23 -9.34
CA ASP A 208 2.23 7.05 -10.24
C ASP A 208 2.54 7.65 -11.61
N GLU A 209 2.12 6.93 -12.65
CA GLU A 209 2.17 7.39 -14.03
C GLU A 209 0.88 8.15 -14.37
N VAL A 210 1.01 9.41 -14.75
CA VAL A 210 -0.12 10.26 -15.16
C VAL A 210 0.02 10.58 -16.64
N ILE A 211 -1.02 10.25 -17.41
CA ILE A 211 -1.14 10.62 -18.83
C ILE A 211 -1.58 12.09 -18.89
N VAL A 212 -0.79 12.95 -19.54
CA VAL A 212 -1.01 14.40 -19.58
C VAL A 212 -1.55 14.92 -20.90
N ASP A 213 -1.56 14.09 -21.95
CA ASP A 213 -2.11 14.42 -23.25
C ASP A 213 -2.57 13.17 -24.03
N ASP A 214 -3.33 13.40 -25.11
CA ASP A 214 -3.81 12.34 -26.02
C ASP A 214 -2.73 11.81 -26.99
N ARG A 215 -1.51 12.36 -26.93
CA ARG A 215 -0.36 11.99 -27.77
C ARG A 215 0.62 11.05 -27.04
N GLY A 216 0.28 10.63 -25.82
CA GLY A 216 1.07 9.70 -25.02
C GLY A 216 2.08 10.34 -24.09
N GLY A 217 2.02 11.66 -23.89
CA GLY A 217 2.79 12.37 -22.86
C GLY A 217 2.47 11.83 -21.47
N ARG A 218 3.52 11.59 -20.69
CA ARG A 218 3.46 10.98 -19.36
C ARG A 218 4.33 11.76 -18.39
N ILE A 219 3.85 11.92 -17.17
CA ILE A 219 4.67 12.33 -16.03
C ILE A 219 4.60 11.28 -14.94
N PHE A 220 5.65 11.23 -14.13
CA PHE A 220 5.73 10.37 -12.96
C PHE A 220 5.69 11.25 -11.72
N VAL A 221 4.77 10.99 -10.80
CA VAL A 221 4.58 11.80 -9.59
C VAL A 221 4.49 10.90 -8.37
N CYS A 222 4.93 11.39 -7.21
CA CYS A 222 4.80 10.63 -5.97
C CYS A 222 3.34 10.20 -5.75
N SER A 223 3.13 8.90 -5.52
CA SER A 223 1.83 8.37 -5.11
C SER A 223 1.45 8.80 -3.70
N ASP A 224 2.44 8.98 -2.80
CA ASP A 224 2.22 9.59 -1.49
C ASP A 224 2.17 11.13 -1.61
N THR A 225 0.95 11.67 -1.56
CA THR A 225 0.71 13.11 -1.75
C THR A 225 1.19 13.97 -0.59
N ASP A 226 1.18 13.43 0.62
CA ASP A 226 1.71 14.12 1.81
C ASP A 226 3.22 14.24 1.76
N HIS A 227 3.90 13.14 1.40
CA HIS A 227 5.34 13.15 1.17
C HIS A 227 5.72 14.16 0.08
N CYS A 228 5.00 14.15 -1.05
CA CYS A 228 5.24 15.08 -2.15
C CYS A 228 5.07 16.54 -1.70
N THR A 229 3.99 16.84 -0.99
CA THR A 229 3.68 18.19 -0.52
C THR A 229 4.71 18.67 0.48
N SER A 230 5.05 17.84 1.47
CA SER A 230 6.07 18.14 2.48
C SER A 230 7.43 18.47 1.85
N ARG A 231 7.82 17.76 0.78
CA ARG A 231 9.05 18.05 0.03
C ARG A 231 8.99 19.38 -0.71
N ARG A 232 7.86 19.69 -1.35
CA ARG A 232 7.68 20.97 -2.06
C ARG A 232 7.68 22.15 -1.09
N GLU A 233 7.07 22.01 0.07
CA GLU A 233 7.12 23.00 1.15
C GLU A 233 8.55 23.24 1.67
N ALA A 234 9.39 22.21 1.63
CA ALA A 234 10.82 22.32 1.93
C ALA A 234 11.68 22.87 0.77
N GLY A 235 11.06 23.28 -0.34
CA GLY A 235 11.73 23.89 -1.50
C GLY A 235 12.28 22.89 -2.52
N HIS A 236 11.91 21.61 -2.45
CA HIS A 236 12.28 20.65 -3.49
C HIS A 236 11.38 20.81 -4.73
N GLU A 237 12.02 20.90 -5.89
CA GLU A 237 11.35 21.02 -7.19
C GLU A 237 11.75 19.85 -8.09
N GLY A 238 10.77 19.28 -8.80
CA GLY A 238 11.01 18.28 -9.83
C GLY A 238 11.23 18.91 -11.20
N PRO A 239 11.59 18.09 -12.21
CA PRO A 239 11.83 18.57 -13.58
C PRO A 239 10.59 19.13 -14.30
N GLY A 240 9.38 19.00 -13.73
CA GLY A 240 8.13 19.39 -14.37
C GLY A 240 7.69 18.42 -15.47
N MET A 241 6.86 18.90 -16.40
CA MET A 241 6.51 18.15 -17.61
C MET A 241 7.65 18.26 -18.64
N ASP A 242 8.02 17.14 -19.26
CA ASP A 242 8.83 17.12 -20.49
C ASP A 242 7.98 17.60 -21.70
N ALA A 243 7.45 18.83 -21.64
CA ALA A 243 6.97 19.66 -22.76
C ALA A 243 6.00 20.74 -22.22
N PRO A 244 6.00 21.96 -22.77
CA PRO A 244 4.93 22.91 -22.51
C PRO A 244 3.60 22.32 -22.99
N PHE A 245 2.63 22.24 -22.08
CA PHE A 245 1.22 22.09 -22.41
C PHE A 245 0.84 23.24 -23.36
N HIS A 246 0.71 22.93 -24.65
CA HIS A 246 0.03 23.83 -25.58
C HIS A 246 -1.47 23.59 -25.40
N PRO A 247 -2.22 24.45 -24.70
CA PRO A 247 -3.67 24.39 -24.77
C PRO A 247 -4.03 24.42 -26.25
N GLY A 248 -4.72 23.39 -26.72
CA GLY A 248 -5.14 23.30 -28.11
C GLY A 248 -5.80 24.60 -28.51
N GLU A 249 -5.31 25.20 -29.59
CA GLU A 249 -6.00 26.30 -30.25
C GLU A 249 -7.45 25.87 -30.46
N GLU A 250 -8.36 26.57 -29.79
CA GLU A 250 -9.78 26.49 -30.10
C GLU A 250 -9.91 26.68 -31.61
N GLY A 251 -10.42 25.64 -32.27
CA GLY A 251 -10.69 25.67 -33.69
C GLY A 251 -11.67 26.80 -33.99
N ALA A 252 -11.14 27.92 -34.44
CA ALA A 252 -11.90 28.91 -35.18
C ALA A 252 -12.31 28.29 -36.52
N ARG A 253 -13.49 27.68 -36.55
CA ARG A 253 -14.35 27.53 -37.74
C ARG A 253 -15.81 27.59 -37.34
#